data_AF-A0A8B8FTI2-F1
#
_entry.id   AF-A0A8B8FTI2-F1
#
_cell.length_a   1.000
_cell.length_b   1.000
_cell.length_c   1.000
_cell.angle_alpha   90.00
_cell.angle_beta   90.00
_cell.angle_gamma   90.00
#
_symmetry.space_group_name_H-M   'P 1'
#
loop_
_entity.id
_entity.type
_entity.pdbx_description
1 polymer ?
#
loop_
_entity_poly.entity_id
_entity_poly.type
_entity_poly.pdbx_seq_one_letter_code
_entity_poly.pdbx_strand_id
1 'polypeptide(L)'
;MDISTEIISALRQSFLDKLEKEKEIFHPMDLAKINNTDLWLKRFLIHNDGNQAEALSMLWNVCEWRKSFGVNEISESNGTVKIDYLEEGIMFPHGVDNDGKLMFIIRCKLHFKNSKDPEECKKCAVYWFERMERLTNGDQITIFFDMMGSGLSNLDMEFTNYLINLLKMYYPAFLNYIIIFEMPWVLNAAFKIIKTWLPARAVKKIKFLSKSNLNEFVPKESCMVSWGGEDCYEFNFEPETKKVEETKKKVHFAETMEVKNDSGDIRDIVYMPKEFKLKIVPSEVLIFNKDNSNGNKELIASLMFTNDYKDSIAFKIKTTCLVKYKVRPSTGTLKPQETIKVTFVLNGTSIKQTDVIKDKFLVLVIPVIEEKNTAEFWKMQWESKEQHILKCKIVSENEAGGAWDSCNQDHQNHNDELEQKVEKLILVVANLEKSSSILGQQIQYIKYSLYFVLLVCLFAIGFFWAIFYYK
;
A
#
# COMPACT_ATOMS: atom_id res chain seq x y z
N MET A 1 29.33 7.55 -6.12
CA MET A 1 29.62 9.00 -6.17
C MET A 1 29.37 9.54 -4.80
N ASP A 2 30.38 10.17 -4.18
CA ASP A 2 30.17 10.83 -2.90
C ASP A 2 29.57 12.21 -3.15
N ILE A 3 28.41 12.48 -2.57
CA ILE A 3 27.67 13.73 -2.73
C ILE A 3 27.72 14.41 -1.37
N SER A 4 28.38 15.57 -1.31
CA SER A 4 28.56 16.31 -0.07
C SER A 4 27.27 17.02 0.37
N THR A 5 27.19 17.34 1.66
CA THR A 5 26.03 18.02 2.25
C THR A 5 25.84 19.43 1.67
N GLU A 6 26.91 20.10 1.26
CA GLU A 6 26.86 21.41 0.61
C GLU A 6 26.17 21.33 -0.76
N ILE A 7 26.47 20.30 -1.55
CA ILE A 7 25.85 20.06 -2.86
C ILE A 7 24.35 19.78 -2.70
N ILE A 8 23.96 19.01 -1.67
CA ILE A 8 22.56 18.73 -1.35
C ILE A 8 21.83 20.00 -0.92
N SER A 9 22.46 20.81 -0.07
CA SER A 9 21.91 22.08 0.41
C SER A 9 21.71 23.08 -0.73
N ALA A 10 22.65 23.13 -1.69
CA ALA A 10 22.53 23.96 -2.88
C ALA A 10 21.35 23.54 -3.77
N LEU A 11 21.12 22.22 -3.96
CA LEU A 11 19.95 21.72 -4.69
C LEU A 11 18.64 22.11 -3.98
N ARG A 12 18.59 21.93 -2.65
CA ARG A 12 17.43 22.33 -1.83
C ARG A 12 17.13 23.81 -1.98
N GLN A 13 18.14 24.66 -1.83
CA GLN A 13 17.96 26.11 -1.94
C GLN A 13 17.46 26.49 -3.34
N SER A 14 18.08 25.93 -4.39
CA SER A 14 17.67 26.20 -5.77
C SER A 14 16.21 25.78 -6.04
N PHE A 15 15.75 24.69 -5.41
CA PHE A 15 14.35 24.27 -5.49
C PHE A 15 13.42 25.25 -4.78
N LEU A 16 13.77 25.70 -3.57
CA LEU A 16 12.97 26.66 -2.80
C LEU A 16 12.89 28.02 -3.48
N ASP A 17 14.00 28.52 -4.02
CA ASP A 17 14.04 29.79 -4.77
C ASP A 17 13.14 29.71 -6.01
N LYS A 18 13.20 28.58 -6.73
CA LYS A 18 12.33 28.34 -7.88
C LYS A 18 10.85 28.25 -7.47
N LEU A 19 10.55 27.56 -6.37
CA LEU A 19 9.21 27.42 -5.84
C LEU A 19 8.60 28.77 -5.46
N GLU A 20 9.36 29.64 -4.80
CA GLU A 20 8.93 31.01 -4.44
C GLU A 20 8.64 31.84 -5.70
N LYS A 21 9.52 31.75 -6.70
CA LYS A 21 9.37 32.48 -7.97
C LYS A 21 8.16 32.04 -8.79
N GLU A 22 7.94 30.73 -8.93
CA GLU A 22 6.88 30.17 -9.77
C GLU A 22 5.53 30.06 -9.05
N LYS A 23 5.52 30.12 -7.71
CA LYS A 23 4.32 30.01 -6.86
C LYS A 23 3.52 28.73 -7.11
N GLU A 24 4.20 27.67 -7.54
CA GLU A 24 3.59 26.36 -7.75
C GLU A 24 3.22 25.71 -6.41
N ILE A 25 2.16 24.90 -6.40
CA ILE A 25 1.66 24.25 -5.18
C ILE A 25 1.92 22.75 -5.29
N PHE A 26 2.94 22.24 -4.60
CA PHE A 26 3.21 20.80 -4.50
C PHE A 26 2.55 20.16 -3.28
N HIS A 27 2.50 18.82 -3.28
CA HIS A 27 1.94 18.08 -2.17
C HIS A 27 2.79 18.27 -0.88
N PRO A 28 2.20 18.52 0.30
CA PRO A 28 2.95 18.83 1.51
C PRO A 28 3.95 17.75 1.94
N MET A 29 3.65 16.47 1.70
CA MET A 29 4.57 15.38 2.02
C MET A 29 5.84 15.39 1.17
N ASP A 30 5.76 15.85 -0.09
CA ASP A 30 6.93 15.93 -0.95
C ASP A 30 7.78 17.14 -0.55
N LEU A 31 7.16 18.28 -0.22
CA LEU A 31 7.85 19.43 0.37
C LEU A 31 8.54 19.07 1.69
N ALA A 32 7.88 18.28 2.54
CA ALA A 32 8.47 17.79 3.78
C ALA A 32 9.70 16.90 3.55
N LYS A 33 9.67 16.01 2.54
CA LYS A 33 10.85 15.21 2.15
C LYS A 33 12.01 16.10 1.70
N ILE A 34 11.74 17.15 0.92
CA ILE A 34 12.78 18.10 0.45
C ILE A 34 13.39 18.85 1.62
N ASN A 35 12.56 19.38 2.52
CA ASN A 35 13.02 20.22 3.62
C ASN A 35 13.72 19.43 4.73
N ASN A 36 13.26 18.20 5.01
CA ASN A 36 13.67 17.48 6.21
C ASN A 36 14.62 16.30 5.94
N THR A 37 14.83 15.91 4.68
CA THR A 37 15.58 14.68 4.36
C THR A 37 16.60 14.88 3.24
N ASP A 38 17.88 14.72 3.56
CA ASP A 38 18.97 14.76 2.56
C ASP A 38 18.97 13.54 1.63
N LEU A 39 18.53 12.38 2.14
CA LEU A 39 18.59 11.10 1.42
C LEU A 39 17.84 11.14 0.09
N TRP A 40 16.67 11.78 0.06
CA TRP A 40 15.87 11.87 -1.16
C TRP A 40 16.55 12.76 -2.21
N LEU A 41 17.02 13.95 -1.80
CA LEU A 41 17.74 14.89 -2.68
C LEU A 41 19.04 14.30 -3.22
N LYS A 42 19.79 13.58 -2.39
CA LYS A 42 21.02 12.88 -2.79
C LYS A 42 20.79 11.96 -3.99
N ARG A 43 19.63 11.30 -4.08
CA ARG A 43 19.31 10.39 -5.20
C ARG A 43 19.16 11.12 -6.53
N PHE A 44 18.58 12.32 -6.54
CA PHE A 44 18.49 13.14 -7.76
C PHE A 44 19.88 13.55 -8.25
N LEU A 45 20.78 13.92 -7.33
CA LEU A 45 22.16 14.25 -7.67
C LEU A 45 22.92 13.03 -8.20
N ILE A 46 22.82 11.87 -7.54
CA ILE A 46 23.43 10.62 -8.03
C ILE A 46 22.88 10.26 -9.41
N HIS A 47 21.57 10.39 -9.64
CA HIS A 47 20.94 10.04 -10.91
C HIS A 47 21.37 10.96 -12.06
N ASN A 48 21.77 12.20 -11.77
CA ASN A 48 22.22 13.16 -12.77
C ASN A 48 23.73 13.43 -12.67
N ASP A 49 24.49 12.44 -12.16
CA ASP A 49 25.96 12.48 -12.09
C ASP A 49 26.53 13.77 -11.44
N GLY A 50 25.82 14.29 -10.44
CA GLY A 50 26.17 15.50 -9.69
C GLY A 50 25.79 16.82 -10.37
N ASN A 51 25.18 16.78 -11.55
CA ASN A 51 24.72 17.98 -12.26
C ASN A 51 23.53 18.61 -11.52
N GLN A 52 23.77 19.79 -10.93
CA GLN A 52 22.78 20.55 -10.15
C GLN A 52 21.55 20.94 -10.96
N ALA A 53 21.74 21.44 -12.18
CA ALA A 53 20.63 21.94 -12.99
C ALA A 53 19.71 20.81 -13.46
N GLU A 54 20.29 19.68 -13.88
CA GLU A 54 19.54 18.48 -14.26
C GLU A 54 18.84 17.84 -13.06
N ALA A 55 19.52 17.77 -11.90
CA ALA A 55 18.91 17.28 -10.66
C ALA A 55 17.73 18.14 -10.21
N LEU A 56 17.84 19.47 -10.29
CA LEU A 56 16.75 20.40 -10.01
C LEU A 56 15.58 20.21 -10.97
N SER A 57 15.86 20.11 -12.27
CA SER A 57 14.81 19.87 -13.28
C SER A 57 14.10 18.54 -13.03
N MET A 58 14.85 17.48 -12.74
CA MET A 58 14.27 16.17 -12.41
C MET A 58 13.41 16.24 -11.14
N LEU A 59 13.94 16.82 -10.05
CA LEU A 59 13.20 16.97 -8.78
C LEU A 59 11.86 17.71 -8.97
N TRP A 60 11.88 18.80 -9.74
CA TRP A 60 10.68 19.56 -10.08
C TRP A 60 9.66 18.71 -10.84
N ASN A 61 10.10 18.05 -11.93
CA ASN A 61 9.25 17.20 -12.75
C ASN A 61 8.67 16.01 -11.95
N VAL A 62 9.43 15.47 -10.99
CA VAL A 62 8.94 14.43 -10.08
C VAL A 62 7.84 14.97 -9.19
N CYS A 63 7.97 16.17 -8.62
CA CYS A 63 6.92 16.76 -7.80
C CYS A 63 5.63 17.02 -8.60
N GLU A 64 5.74 17.51 -9.83
CA GLU A 64 4.60 17.68 -10.75
C GLU A 64 3.92 16.36 -11.10
N TRP A 65 4.71 15.33 -11.44
CA TRP A 65 4.19 14.01 -11.74
C TRP A 65 3.53 13.37 -10.51
N ARG A 66 4.16 13.45 -9.34
CA ARG A 66 3.61 12.89 -8.09
C ARG A 66 2.25 13.50 -7.75
N LYS A 67 2.12 14.82 -7.91
CA LYS A 67 0.86 15.56 -7.74
C LYS A 67 -0.19 15.14 -8.77
N SER A 68 0.17 15.10 -10.05
CA SER A 68 -0.79 14.79 -11.14
C SER A 68 -1.25 13.33 -11.14
N PHE A 69 -0.38 12.39 -10.77
CA PHE A 69 -0.70 10.96 -10.68
C PHE A 69 -1.43 10.60 -9.37
N GLY A 70 -1.31 11.42 -8.33
CA GLY A 70 -1.89 11.14 -7.00
C GLY A 70 -1.08 10.12 -6.21
N VAL A 71 0.25 10.21 -6.27
CA VAL A 71 1.16 9.22 -5.66
C VAL A 71 1.04 9.18 -4.14
N ASN A 72 0.83 10.34 -3.49
CA ASN A 72 0.75 10.37 -2.02
C ASN A 72 -0.61 9.84 -1.50
N GLU A 73 -1.60 9.76 -2.37
CA GLU A 73 -2.94 9.25 -2.10
C GLU A 73 -3.08 7.75 -2.39
N ILE A 74 -2.10 7.15 -3.09
CA ILE A 74 -2.16 5.74 -3.48
C ILE A 74 -2.14 4.82 -2.25
N SER A 75 -3.17 4.01 -2.10
CA SER A 75 -3.38 3.13 -0.95
C SER A 75 -4.42 2.06 -1.26
N GLU A 76 -4.20 0.83 -0.82
CA GLU A 76 -5.22 -0.22 -0.86
C GLU A 76 -6.41 0.13 0.07
N SER A 77 -6.15 0.89 1.13
CA SER A 77 -7.15 1.19 2.17
C SER A 77 -8.24 2.16 1.73
N ASN A 78 -7.99 2.97 0.69
CA ASN A 78 -8.95 3.96 0.17
C ASN A 78 -9.48 3.58 -1.23
N GLY A 79 -9.10 2.41 -1.75
CA GLY A 79 -9.55 1.90 -3.05
C GLY A 79 -8.94 2.60 -4.27
N THR A 80 -7.88 3.40 -4.10
CA THR A 80 -7.18 4.03 -5.24
C THR A 80 -6.40 3.01 -6.07
N VAL A 81 -5.85 1.97 -5.44
CA VAL A 81 -5.37 0.75 -6.11
C VAL A 81 -6.34 -0.38 -5.80
N LYS A 82 -6.69 -1.17 -6.82
CA LYS A 82 -7.62 -2.28 -6.66
C LYS A 82 -6.91 -3.49 -6.03
N ILE A 83 -7.53 -4.05 -4.99
CA ILE A 83 -6.92 -5.11 -4.18
C ILE A 83 -6.76 -6.43 -4.95
N ASP A 84 -7.68 -6.74 -5.87
CA ASP A 84 -7.63 -7.91 -6.75
C ASP A 84 -6.37 -7.90 -7.64
N TYR A 85 -5.92 -6.72 -8.08
CA TYR A 85 -4.66 -6.59 -8.84
C TYR A 85 -3.43 -6.91 -8.00
N LEU A 86 -3.49 -6.67 -6.68
CA LEU A 86 -2.41 -6.95 -5.74
C LEU A 86 -2.41 -8.42 -5.32
N GLU A 87 -3.59 -8.99 -5.04
CA GLU A 87 -3.80 -10.38 -4.61
C GLU A 87 -3.36 -11.42 -5.65
N GLU A 88 -3.40 -11.09 -6.94
CA GLU A 88 -2.91 -11.99 -7.99
C GLU A 88 -1.39 -12.26 -7.91
N GLY A 89 -0.63 -11.41 -7.22
CA GLY A 89 0.80 -11.61 -7.01
C GLY A 89 1.61 -11.58 -8.29
N ILE A 90 1.20 -10.81 -9.30
CA ILE A 90 2.03 -10.58 -10.49
C ILE A 90 3.33 -9.88 -10.08
N MET A 91 3.25 -8.97 -9.12
CA MET A 91 4.39 -8.21 -8.60
C MET A 91 4.36 -8.17 -7.09
N PHE A 92 5.50 -8.37 -6.43
CA PHE A 92 5.62 -8.28 -4.96
C PHE A 92 7.08 -8.21 -4.50
N PRO A 93 7.37 -7.56 -3.37
CA PRO A 93 8.68 -7.61 -2.74
C PRO A 93 8.84 -8.88 -1.90
N HIS A 94 9.97 -9.58 -2.04
CA HIS A 94 10.33 -10.68 -1.15
C HIS A 94 11.80 -11.05 -1.30
N GLY A 95 12.46 -11.42 -0.20
CA GLY A 95 13.88 -11.78 -0.19
C GLY A 95 14.83 -10.62 -0.52
N VAL A 96 16.12 -10.89 -0.41
CA VAL A 96 17.19 -9.93 -0.76
C VAL A 96 18.20 -10.56 -1.71
N ASP A 97 18.88 -9.74 -2.50
CA ASP A 97 20.02 -10.17 -3.31
C ASP A 97 21.32 -10.26 -2.48
N ASN A 98 22.42 -10.69 -3.11
CA ASN A 98 23.74 -10.81 -2.47
C ASN A 98 24.32 -9.45 -2.02
N ASP A 99 23.79 -8.32 -2.50
CA ASP A 99 24.16 -6.97 -2.05
C ASP A 99 23.25 -6.50 -0.87
N GLY A 100 22.36 -7.37 -0.39
CA GLY A 100 21.40 -7.07 0.68
C GLY A 100 20.24 -6.19 0.24
N LYS A 101 20.00 -6.03 -1.07
CA LYS A 101 18.93 -5.18 -1.61
C LYS A 101 17.65 -5.98 -1.77
N LEU A 102 16.54 -5.40 -1.33
CA LEU A 102 15.20 -5.99 -1.44
C LEU A 102 14.91 -6.33 -2.91
N MET A 103 14.45 -7.56 -3.16
CA MET A 103 14.05 -7.96 -4.50
C MET A 103 12.58 -7.62 -4.76
N PHE A 104 12.32 -6.98 -5.89
CA PHE A 104 10.99 -6.77 -6.45
C PHE A 104 10.72 -7.80 -7.54
N ILE A 105 9.92 -8.80 -7.20
CA ILE A 105 9.67 -9.96 -8.04
C ILE A 105 8.48 -9.67 -8.96
N ILE A 106 8.66 -9.91 -10.26
CA ILE A 106 7.64 -9.80 -11.29
C ILE A 106 7.48 -11.18 -11.95
N ARG A 107 6.36 -11.86 -11.69
CA ARG A 107 6.03 -13.18 -12.27
C ARG A 107 5.41 -13.02 -13.65
N CYS A 108 6.25 -13.00 -14.68
CA CYS A 108 5.83 -12.69 -16.04
C CYS A 108 4.81 -13.68 -16.62
N LYS A 109 4.84 -14.95 -16.21
CA LYS A 109 3.86 -15.96 -16.63
C LYS A 109 2.41 -15.58 -16.30
N LEU A 110 2.19 -14.77 -15.26
CA LEU A 110 0.86 -14.35 -14.85
C LEU A 110 0.37 -13.09 -15.56
N HIS A 111 1.26 -12.35 -16.22
CA HIS A 111 0.88 -11.16 -16.98
C HIS A 111 0.43 -11.53 -18.38
N PHE A 112 -0.76 -11.11 -18.80
CA PHE A 112 -1.23 -11.25 -20.17
C PHE A 112 -1.58 -9.87 -20.72
N LYS A 113 -1.04 -9.53 -21.89
CA LYS A 113 -1.32 -8.25 -22.52
C LYS A 113 -2.84 -8.09 -22.76
N ASN A 114 -3.37 -6.91 -22.48
CA ASN A 114 -4.79 -6.54 -22.64
C ASN A 114 -5.78 -7.35 -21.77
N SER A 115 -5.29 -8.13 -20.80
CA SER A 115 -6.18 -8.84 -19.86
C SER A 115 -6.75 -7.93 -18.77
N LYS A 116 -6.10 -6.79 -18.53
CA LYS A 116 -6.41 -5.84 -17.47
C LYS A 116 -6.41 -4.40 -17.97
N ASP A 117 -7.00 -3.53 -17.18
CA ASP A 117 -6.98 -2.09 -17.44
C ASP A 117 -5.54 -1.55 -17.33
N PRO A 118 -5.00 -0.90 -18.37
CA PRO A 118 -3.62 -0.40 -18.36
C PRO A 118 -3.35 0.61 -17.26
N GLU A 119 -4.31 1.47 -16.91
CA GLU A 119 -4.13 2.50 -15.90
C GLU A 119 -4.12 1.91 -14.48
N GLU A 120 -4.93 0.89 -14.24
CA GLU A 120 -4.89 0.13 -12.98
C GLU A 120 -3.59 -0.67 -12.82
N CYS A 121 -3.03 -1.21 -13.91
CA CYS A 121 -1.69 -1.81 -13.90
C CYS A 121 -0.60 -0.80 -13.52
N LYS A 122 -0.68 0.43 -14.04
CA LYS A 122 0.26 1.52 -13.69
C LYS A 122 0.15 1.90 -12.21
N LYS A 123 -1.07 2.07 -11.69
CA LYS A 123 -1.31 2.32 -10.25
C LYS A 123 -0.77 1.20 -9.38
N CYS A 124 -0.99 -0.06 -9.77
CA CYS A 124 -0.43 -1.23 -9.07
C CYS A 124 1.10 -1.18 -9.03
N ALA A 125 1.77 -0.84 -10.13
CA ALA A 125 3.22 -0.67 -10.16
C ALA A 125 3.69 0.46 -9.23
N VAL A 126 3.05 1.63 -9.31
CA VAL A 126 3.40 2.79 -8.45
C VAL A 126 3.15 2.49 -6.97
N TYR A 127 2.08 1.77 -6.64
CA TYR A 127 1.80 1.32 -5.28
C TYR A 127 2.95 0.49 -4.71
N TRP A 128 3.41 -0.52 -5.46
CA TRP A 128 4.51 -1.36 -5.02
C TRP A 128 5.83 -0.59 -4.92
N PHE A 129 6.10 0.33 -5.85
CA PHE A 129 7.29 1.19 -5.78
C PHE A 129 7.28 2.04 -4.51
N GLU A 130 6.17 2.71 -4.20
CA GLU A 130 6.07 3.52 -2.97
C GLU A 130 6.11 2.66 -1.70
N ARG A 131 5.55 1.44 -1.72
CA ARG A 131 5.66 0.48 -0.61
C ARG A 131 7.12 0.07 -0.38
N MET A 132 7.86 -0.24 -1.44
CA MET A 132 9.29 -0.56 -1.34
C MET A 132 10.12 0.63 -0.88
N GLU A 133 9.84 1.84 -1.36
CA GLU A 133 10.48 3.08 -0.86
C GLU A 133 10.33 3.22 0.66
N ARG A 134 9.15 2.89 1.22
CA ARG A 134 8.93 2.87 2.68
C ARG A 134 9.66 1.73 3.37
N LEU A 135 9.56 0.50 2.86
CA LEU A 135 10.16 -0.69 3.46
C LEU A 135 11.69 -0.63 3.52
N THR A 136 12.30 -0.02 2.50
CA THR A 136 13.76 0.08 2.35
C THR A 136 14.31 1.40 2.89
N ASN A 137 13.45 2.30 3.39
CA ASN A 137 13.80 3.67 3.74
C ASN A 137 14.55 4.39 2.59
N GLY A 138 14.13 4.14 1.35
CA GLY A 138 14.69 4.74 0.14
C GLY A 138 16.00 4.15 -0.36
N ASP A 139 16.43 2.97 0.14
CA ASP A 139 17.55 2.21 -0.43
C ASP A 139 17.19 1.60 -1.81
N GLN A 140 18.21 1.14 -2.53
CA GLN A 140 18.03 0.53 -3.84
C GLN A 140 17.33 -0.83 -3.76
N ILE A 141 16.63 -1.17 -4.84
CA ILE A 141 15.97 -2.48 -5.02
C ILE A 141 16.55 -3.22 -6.23
N THR A 142 16.48 -4.55 -6.20
CA THR A 142 16.76 -5.38 -7.38
C THR A 142 15.45 -5.82 -8.01
N ILE A 143 15.25 -5.53 -9.30
CA ILE A 143 14.06 -5.98 -10.01
C ILE A 143 14.33 -7.38 -10.56
N PHE A 144 13.51 -8.34 -10.15
CA PHE A 144 13.62 -9.74 -10.52
C PHE A 144 12.46 -10.14 -11.44
N PHE A 145 12.73 -10.26 -12.73
CA PHE A 145 11.77 -10.78 -13.70
C PHE A 145 11.85 -12.31 -13.71
N ASP A 146 10.88 -12.95 -13.06
CA ASP A 146 10.67 -14.40 -13.17
C ASP A 146 9.96 -14.69 -14.50
N MET A 147 10.76 -15.10 -15.49
CA MET A 147 10.29 -15.43 -16.83
C MET A 147 9.97 -16.93 -16.98
N MET A 148 10.09 -17.74 -15.92
CA MET A 148 9.88 -19.17 -16.00
C MET A 148 8.45 -19.49 -16.46
N GLY A 149 8.34 -20.21 -17.58
CA GLY A 149 7.04 -20.56 -18.19
C GLY A 149 6.28 -19.41 -18.84
N SER A 150 6.92 -18.24 -19.02
CA SER A 150 6.40 -17.15 -19.84
C SER A 150 6.64 -17.40 -21.34
N GLY A 151 5.94 -16.66 -22.19
CA GLY A 151 6.09 -16.70 -23.65
C GLY A 151 5.58 -15.43 -24.32
N LEU A 152 5.35 -15.48 -25.64
CA LEU A 152 4.93 -14.31 -26.43
C LEU A 152 3.60 -13.70 -25.94
N SER A 153 2.67 -14.50 -25.43
CA SER A 153 1.39 -14.01 -24.89
C SER A 153 1.55 -13.14 -23.63
N ASN A 154 2.67 -13.28 -22.93
CA ASN A 154 2.98 -12.51 -21.73
C ASN A 154 3.74 -11.22 -22.04
N LEU A 155 4.19 -11.04 -23.29
CA LEU A 155 4.98 -9.88 -23.67
C LEU A 155 4.11 -8.62 -23.77
N ASP A 156 4.40 -7.66 -22.90
CA ASP A 156 3.75 -6.36 -22.89
C ASP A 156 4.79 -5.24 -23.05
N MET A 157 5.01 -4.84 -24.30
CA MET A 157 5.98 -3.81 -24.66
C MET A 157 5.62 -2.44 -24.09
N GLU A 158 4.32 -2.13 -23.96
CA GLU A 158 3.85 -0.85 -23.46
C GLU A 158 4.06 -0.74 -21.95
N PHE A 159 3.63 -1.76 -21.21
CA PHE A 159 3.83 -1.80 -19.77
C PHE A 159 5.32 -1.89 -19.39
N THR A 160 6.12 -2.65 -20.16
CA THR A 160 7.58 -2.69 -19.96
C THR A 160 8.22 -1.32 -20.16
N ASN A 161 7.85 -0.60 -21.23
CA ASN A 161 8.32 0.75 -21.46
C ASN A 161 7.87 1.72 -20.35
N TYR A 162 6.66 1.55 -19.81
CA TYR A 162 6.18 2.31 -18.67
C TYR A 162 7.05 2.09 -17.41
N LEU A 163 7.35 0.84 -17.04
CA LEU A 163 8.22 0.53 -15.89
C LEU A 163 9.62 1.12 -16.05
N ILE A 164 10.18 1.08 -17.27
CA ILE A 164 11.46 1.71 -17.58
C ILE A 164 11.40 3.21 -17.38
N ASN A 165 10.32 3.86 -17.86
CA ASN A 165 10.15 5.30 -17.70
C ASN A 165 9.90 5.70 -16.24
N LEU A 166 9.23 4.88 -15.42
CA LEU A 166 9.12 5.11 -13.98
C LEU A 166 10.50 5.22 -13.33
N LEU A 167 11.39 4.25 -13.56
CA LEU A 167 12.74 4.23 -13.00
C LEU A 167 13.64 5.35 -13.56
N LYS A 168 13.46 5.69 -14.84
CA LYS A 168 14.27 6.69 -15.52
C LYS A 168 13.88 8.12 -15.13
N MET A 169 12.58 8.39 -14.98
CA MET A 169 12.07 9.75 -14.86
C MET A 169 11.64 10.10 -13.44
N TYR A 170 11.14 9.13 -12.67
CA TYR A 170 10.39 9.41 -11.44
C TYR A 170 10.98 8.80 -10.16
N TYR A 171 11.74 7.71 -10.26
CA TYR A 171 12.38 7.04 -9.12
C TYR A 171 13.91 7.11 -9.23
N PRO A 172 14.53 8.27 -8.93
CA PRO A 172 15.96 8.49 -9.13
C PRO A 172 16.80 7.53 -8.29
N ALA A 173 17.92 7.07 -8.84
CA ALA A 173 18.87 6.14 -8.21
C ALA A 173 18.26 4.91 -7.49
N PHE A 174 17.06 4.44 -7.87
CA PHE A 174 16.32 3.39 -7.16
C PHE A 174 16.78 1.94 -7.45
N LEU A 175 17.44 1.73 -8.59
CA LEU A 175 17.74 0.39 -9.11
C LEU A 175 19.14 -0.10 -8.70
N ASN A 176 19.24 -1.30 -8.12
CA ASN A 176 20.49 -2.06 -7.94
C ASN A 176 20.79 -2.92 -9.18
N TYR A 177 20.11 -4.07 -9.33
CA TYR A 177 20.16 -4.92 -10.53
C TYR A 177 18.81 -5.09 -11.22
N ILE A 178 18.86 -5.50 -12.49
CA ILE A 178 17.72 -6.09 -13.21
C ILE A 178 18.07 -7.54 -13.49
N ILE A 179 17.47 -8.47 -12.76
CA ILE A 179 17.65 -9.91 -12.97
C ILE A 179 16.56 -10.40 -13.92
N ILE A 180 16.96 -11.03 -15.02
CA ILE A 180 16.08 -11.74 -15.95
C ILE A 180 16.32 -13.23 -15.74
N PHE A 181 15.40 -13.90 -15.05
CA PHE A 181 15.52 -15.31 -14.67
C PHE A 181 14.75 -16.21 -15.63
N GLU A 182 15.39 -17.27 -16.12
CA GLU A 182 14.81 -18.30 -17.01
C GLU A 182 14.19 -17.71 -18.28
N MET A 183 14.91 -16.79 -18.94
CA MET A 183 14.41 -16.10 -20.13
C MET A 183 14.12 -17.08 -21.29
N PRO A 184 12.88 -17.15 -21.79
CA PRO A 184 12.54 -17.94 -22.97
C PRO A 184 13.23 -17.39 -24.23
N TRP A 185 13.87 -18.26 -25.01
CA TRP A 185 14.59 -17.88 -26.22
C TRP A 185 13.72 -17.11 -27.24
N VAL A 186 12.42 -17.40 -27.29
CA VAL A 186 11.46 -16.74 -28.18
C VAL A 186 11.31 -15.24 -27.89
N LEU A 187 11.64 -14.79 -26.67
CA LEU A 187 11.56 -13.39 -26.25
C LEU A 187 12.85 -12.61 -26.52
N ASN A 188 13.91 -13.24 -27.03
CA ASN A 188 15.20 -12.59 -27.29
C ASN A 188 15.08 -11.38 -28.25
N ALA A 189 14.26 -11.50 -29.30
CA ALA A 189 14.06 -10.40 -30.24
C ALA A 189 13.39 -9.20 -29.58
N ALA A 190 12.35 -9.43 -28.77
CA ALA A 190 11.69 -8.37 -28.01
C ALA A 190 12.64 -7.72 -27.00
N PHE A 191 13.45 -8.51 -26.29
CA PHE A 191 14.42 -7.96 -25.35
C PHE A 191 15.49 -7.08 -26.03
N LYS A 192 15.94 -7.44 -27.23
CA LYS A 192 16.86 -6.57 -28.00
C LYS A 192 16.26 -5.18 -28.24
N ILE A 193 14.95 -5.09 -28.44
CA ILE A 193 14.22 -3.82 -28.55
C ILE A 193 14.15 -3.12 -27.19
N ILE A 194 13.73 -3.83 -26.13
CA ILE A 194 13.64 -3.27 -24.77
C ILE A 194 15.00 -2.68 -24.33
N LYS A 195 16.10 -3.33 -24.70
CA LYS A 195 17.46 -2.88 -24.38
C LYS A 195 17.79 -1.51 -24.97
N THR A 196 17.19 -1.11 -26.11
CA THR A 196 17.45 0.21 -26.72
C THR A 196 16.76 1.36 -25.98
N TRP A 197 15.75 1.06 -25.16
CA TRP A 197 15.06 2.05 -24.32
C TRP A 197 15.82 2.36 -23.03
N LEU A 198 16.73 1.46 -22.64
CA LEU A 198 17.50 1.55 -21.41
C LEU A 198 18.76 2.42 -21.58
N PRO A 199 19.06 3.31 -20.62
CA PRO A 199 20.33 4.02 -20.62
C PRO A 199 21.50 3.04 -20.39
N ALA A 200 22.69 3.37 -20.90
CA ALA A 200 23.87 2.49 -20.83
C ALA A 200 24.20 2.01 -19.40
N ARG A 201 24.01 2.87 -18.39
CA ARG A 201 24.18 2.52 -16.98
C ARG A 201 23.21 1.45 -16.48
N ALA A 202 21.97 1.46 -16.96
CA ALA A 202 20.97 0.45 -16.61
C ALA A 202 21.27 -0.87 -17.33
N VAL A 203 21.75 -0.81 -18.59
CA VAL A 203 22.15 -2.01 -19.33
C VAL A 203 23.25 -2.81 -18.60
N LYS A 204 24.21 -2.12 -17.97
CA LYS A 204 25.28 -2.78 -17.17
C LYS A 204 24.75 -3.51 -15.93
N LYS A 205 23.56 -3.16 -15.46
CA LYS A 205 22.90 -3.73 -14.28
C LYS A 205 22.05 -4.97 -14.61
N ILE A 206 21.92 -5.32 -15.90
CA ILE A 206 21.13 -6.48 -16.32
C ILE A 206 21.94 -7.77 -16.12
N LYS A 207 21.33 -8.76 -15.47
CA LYS A 207 21.88 -10.11 -15.25
C LYS A 207 20.91 -11.15 -15.81
N PHE A 208 21.41 -12.01 -16.69
CA PHE A 208 20.65 -13.14 -17.22
C PHE A 208 21.00 -14.38 -16.42
N LEU A 209 20.02 -14.90 -15.70
CA LEU A 209 20.21 -16.03 -14.79
C LEU A 209 19.29 -17.19 -15.17
N SER A 210 19.71 -18.36 -14.74
CA SER A 210 19.02 -19.65 -14.82
C SER A 210 19.14 -20.32 -13.46
N LYS A 211 18.46 -21.46 -13.26
CA LYS A 211 18.61 -22.25 -12.03
C LYS A 211 20.07 -22.59 -11.69
N SER A 212 20.92 -22.73 -12.71
CA SER A 212 22.32 -23.15 -12.51
C SER A 212 23.25 -22.07 -11.94
N ASN A 213 22.93 -20.79 -12.12
CA ASN A 213 23.79 -19.67 -11.75
C ASN A 213 23.07 -18.55 -10.97
N LEU A 214 21.83 -18.80 -10.53
CA LEU A 214 21.06 -17.85 -9.74
C LEU A 214 21.78 -17.45 -8.43
N ASN A 215 22.51 -18.39 -7.84
CA ASN A 215 23.29 -18.18 -6.61
C ASN A 215 24.43 -17.16 -6.73
N GLU A 216 24.84 -16.80 -7.95
CA GLU A 216 25.82 -15.72 -8.17
C GLU A 216 25.31 -14.35 -7.68
N PHE A 217 23.99 -14.14 -7.69
CA PHE A 217 23.37 -12.86 -7.34
C PHE A 217 22.30 -12.95 -6.25
N VAL A 218 21.73 -14.13 -5.98
CA VAL A 218 20.68 -14.31 -4.97
C VAL A 218 21.09 -15.45 -4.02
N PRO A 219 21.15 -15.22 -2.70
CA PRO A 219 21.55 -16.27 -1.76
C PRO A 219 20.48 -17.38 -1.71
N LYS A 220 20.89 -18.62 -1.39
CA LYS A 220 20.01 -19.80 -1.49
C LYS A 220 18.78 -19.70 -0.59
N GLU A 221 18.94 -19.08 0.57
CA GLU A 221 17.92 -18.81 1.57
C GLU A 221 16.90 -17.73 1.16
N SER A 222 17.22 -16.90 0.16
CA SER A 222 16.28 -15.94 -0.45
C SER A 222 15.79 -16.40 -1.83
N CYS A 223 16.20 -17.60 -2.25
CA CYS A 223 15.80 -18.19 -3.52
C CYS A 223 14.60 -19.11 -3.28
N MET A 224 13.46 -18.81 -3.90
CA MET A 224 12.25 -19.62 -3.74
C MET A 224 12.47 -21.07 -4.19
N VAL A 225 11.81 -22.03 -3.53
CA VAL A 225 11.86 -23.46 -3.88
C VAL A 225 11.49 -23.69 -5.35
N SER A 226 10.56 -22.90 -5.90
CA SER A 226 10.16 -22.94 -7.32
C SER A 226 11.33 -22.63 -8.28
N TRP A 227 12.32 -21.86 -7.82
CA TRP A 227 13.54 -21.51 -8.53
C TRP A 227 14.72 -22.47 -8.21
N GLY A 228 14.53 -23.40 -7.28
CA GLY A 228 15.54 -24.38 -6.87
C GLY A 228 16.33 -23.98 -5.61
N GLY A 229 15.85 -23.03 -4.83
CA GLY A 229 16.43 -22.65 -3.53
C GLY A 229 15.73 -23.27 -2.33
N GLU A 230 15.87 -22.62 -1.17
CA GLU A 230 15.43 -23.13 0.14
C GLU A 230 14.25 -22.34 0.73
N ASP A 231 13.86 -21.24 0.08
CA ASP A 231 12.80 -20.36 0.56
C ASP A 231 11.41 -20.89 0.17
N CYS A 232 10.65 -21.33 1.17
CA CYS A 232 9.30 -21.88 1.00
C CYS A 232 8.22 -20.80 0.88
N TYR A 233 8.59 -19.53 0.68
CA TYR A 233 7.62 -18.44 0.56
C TYR A 233 6.62 -18.67 -0.58
N GLU A 234 5.35 -18.51 -0.26
CA GLU A 234 4.25 -18.41 -1.20
C GLU A 234 3.61 -17.04 -1.05
N PHE A 235 3.43 -16.33 -2.16
CA PHE A 235 2.85 -15.00 -2.11
C PHE A 235 1.40 -15.05 -1.62
N ASN A 236 1.14 -14.29 -0.56
CA ASN A 236 -0.18 -13.91 -0.12
C ASN A 236 -0.17 -12.40 0.13
N PHE A 237 -1.14 -11.67 -0.44
CA PHE A 237 -1.16 -10.22 -0.27
C PHE A 237 -1.52 -9.85 1.17
N GLU A 238 -0.66 -9.06 1.79
CA GLU A 238 -0.90 -8.48 3.10
C GLU A 238 -1.00 -6.95 2.98
N PRO A 239 -2.14 -6.33 3.36
CA PRO A 239 -2.26 -4.89 3.43
C PRO A 239 -1.18 -4.28 4.34
N GLU A 240 -0.73 -3.07 4.02
CA GLU A 240 0.19 -2.35 4.90
C GLU A 240 -0.53 -2.04 6.22
N THR A 241 -0.16 -2.74 7.29
CA THR A 241 -0.34 -2.17 8.63
C THR A 241 0.53 -0.93 8.68
N LYS A 242 -0.07 0.26 8.52
CA LYS A 242 0.57 1.51 8.89
C LYS A 242 0.90 1.42 10.38
N LYS A 243 2.09 0.91 10.70
CA LYS A 243 2.69 1.07 12.01
C LYS A 243 2.86 2.57 12.17
N VAL A 244 2.00 3.18 12.97
CA VAL A 244 2.41 4.38 13.70
C VAL A 244 3.62 3.89 14.48
N GLU A 245 4.82 4.31 14.08
CA GLU A 245 6.00 4.09 14.89
C GLU A 245 5.77 4.80 16.22
N GLU A 246 5.23 4.07 17.19
CA GLU A 246 5.60 4.23 18.58
C GLU A 246 7.12 4.07 18.61
N THR A 247 7.84 5.19 18.49
CA THR A 247 9.21 5.26 18.96
C THR A 247 9.14 4.98 20.45
N LYS A 248 9.28 3.71 20.83
CA LYS A 248 9.72 3.29 22.15
C LYS A 248 11.14 3.82 22.34
N LYS A 249 11.29 5.12 22.52
CA LYS A 249 12.48 5.67 23.16
C LYS A 249 12.41 5.19 24.61
N LYS A 250 13.19 4.15 24.90
CA LYS A 250 13.65 3.88 26.25
C LYS A 250 14.17 5.20 26.82
N VAL A 251 13.55 5.63 27.91
CA VAL A 251 13.84 6.87 28.59
C VAL A 251 15.21 6.72 29.23
N HIS A 252 16.26 7.26 28.60
CA HIS A 252 17.42 7.71 29.35
C HIS A 252 17.14 9.16 29.74
N PHE A 253 17.13 9.40 31.04
CA PHE A 253 17.04 10.71 31.64
C PHE A 253 18.27 11.55 31.23
N ALA A 254 17.98 12.76 30.74
CA ALA A 254 18.86 13.92 30.57
C ALA A 254 20.37 13.69 30.38
N GLU A 255 20.87 13.95 29.17
CA GLU A 255 22.19 14.56 29.01
C GLU A 255 22.03 15.94 28.39
N THR A 256 22.29 16.94 29.23
CA THR A 256 22.52 18.34 28.91
C THR A 256 23.73 18.42 27.97
N MET A 257 23.62 19.10 26.83
CA MET A 257 24.82 19.57 26.11
C MET A 257 25.04 21.04 26.47
N GLU A 258 26.08 21.30 27.26
CA GLU A 258 26.71 22.62 27.30
C GLU A 258 27.55 22.78 26.03
N VAL A 259 27.27 23.83 25.25
CA VAL A 259 28.25 24.36 24.29
C VAL A 259 28.57 25.78 24.73
N LYS A 260 29.80 25.98 25.21
CA LYS A 260 30.40 27.30 25.31
C LYS A 260 30.98 27.67 23.95
N ASN A 261 30.60 28.83 23.43
CA ASN A 261 31.38 29.55 22.42
C ASN A 261 31.80 30.90 23.01
N ASP A 262 33.03 31.29 22.71
CA ASP A 262 33.78 32.36 23.37
C ASP A 262 33.58 33.76 22.76
N SER A 263 32.36 34.13 22.35
CA SER A 263 32.08 35.49 21.83
C SER A 263 30.57 35.82 21.75
N GLY A 264 29.96 36.11 22.90
CA GLY A 264 28.51 36.30 23.05
C GLY A 264 27.85 37.33 22.11
N ASP A 265 26.70 36.97 21.55
CA ASP A 265 25.41 37.62 21.87
C ASP A 265 24.20 36.84 21.32
N ILE A 266 23.03 37.16 21.92
CA ILE A 266 21.62 36.77 21.66
C ILE A 266 21.03 35.61 22.48
N ARG A 267 19.94 36.00 23.13
CA ARG A 267 19.08 35.34 24.12
C ARG A 267 18.00 34.44 23.49
N ASP A 268 17.38 33.70 24.40
CA ASP A 268 16.07 33.03 24.33
C ASP A 268 16.06 31.60 23.79
N ILE A 269 16.40 30.71 24.72
CA ILE A 269 15.88 29.35 24.83
C ILE A 269 14.35 29.44 24.88
N VAL A 270 13.65 29.00 23.84
CA VAL A 270 12.21 28.72 23.92
C VAL A 270 11.99 27.23 23.67
N TYR A 271 11.72 26.53 24.77
CA TYR A 271 11.11 25.21 24.77
C TYR A 271 9.72 25.30 24.13
N MET A 272 9.38 24.40 23.20
CA MET A 272 7.98 24.19 22.77
C MET A 272 7.54 22.78 23.21
N PRO A 273 6.67 22.63 24.22
CA PRO A 273 6.02 21.36 24.53
C PRO A 273 4.90 21.08 23.52
N LYS A 274 4.75 19.83 23.07
CA LYS A 274 3.45 19.34 22.57
C LYS A 274 2.51 19.24 23.78
N GLU A 275 1.74 20.28 24.03
CA GLU A 275 0.65 20.25 25.02
C GLU A 275 -0.46 19.33 24.47
N PHE A 276 -0.76 18.22 25.18
CA PHE A 276 -1.85 17.30 24.85
C PHE A 276 -3.20 17.97 25.12
N LYS A 277 -4.17 17.88 24.20
CA LYS A 277 -5.41 18.66 24.32
C LYS A 277 -6.55 17.92 25.03
N LEU A 278 -6.73 16.61 24.78
CA LEU A 278 -7.84 15.84 25.37
C LEU A 278 -7.37 14.51 25.97
N LYS A 279 -7.69 14.29 27.24
CA LYS A 279 -7.46 13.03 27.97
C LYS A 279 -8.73 12.17 28.00
N ILE A 280 -8.60 10.89 27.64
CA ILE A 280 -9.72 9.92 27.59
C ILE A 280 -9.47 8.78 28.58
N VAL A 281 -10.42 8.52 29.49
CA VAL A 281 -10.32 7.52 30.59
C VAL A 281 -11.57 6.62 30.60
N PRO A 282 -11.49 5.29 30.84
CA PRO A 282 -10.35 4.51 31.35
C PRO A 282 -9.35 3.98 30.31
N SER A 283 -9.72 3.90 29.02
CA SER A 283 -8.81 3.51 27.93
C SER A 283 -9.38 3.94 26.58
N GLU A 284 -8.58 3.95 25.51
CA GLU A 284 -9.06 4.17 24.12
C GLU A 284 -9.88 2.98 23.56
N VAL A 285 -10.27 2.03 24.40
CA VAL A 285 -11.13 0.90 24.04
C VAL A 285 -12.51 1.10 24.68
N LEU A 286 -13.55 1.08 23.84
CA LEU A 286 -14.95 1.09 24.23
C LEU A 286 -15.41 -0.33 24.58
N ILE A 287 -15.65 -0.57 25.86
CA ILE A 287 -16.15 -1.84 26.37
C ILE A 287 -17.65 -1.71 26.63
N PHE A 288 -18.45 -2.44 25.86
CA PHE A 288 -19.90 -2.45 25.98
C PHE A 288 -20.36 -3.53 26.97
N ASN A 289 -21.11 -3.10 27.98
CA ASN A 289 -21.69 -3.95 29.01
C ASN A 289 -23.21 -4.03 28.84
N LYS A 290 -23.82 -5.17 29.20
CA LYS A 290 -25.28 -5.33 29.24
C LYS A 290 -25.81 -4.51 30.42
N ASP A 291 -26.68 -3.54 30.14
CA ASP A 291 -27.37 -2.81 31.20
C ASP A 291 -28.68 -3.54 31.56
N ASN A 292 -28.73 -4.14 32.75
CA ASN A 292 -29.90 -4.89 33.22
C ASN A 292 -30.92 -4.01 33.97
N SER A 293 -30.71 -2.69 34.04
CA SER A 293 -31.50 -1.81 34.93
C SER A 293 -32.89 -1.45 34.41
N ASN A 294 -33.14 -1.48 33.09
CA ASN A 294 -34.35 -0.90 32.50
C ASN A 294 -35.19 -1.83 31.59
N GLY A 295 -34.98 -3.16 31.62
CA GLY A 295 -35.77 -4.12 30.83
C GLY A 295 -35.55 -4.08 29.30
N ASN A 296 -34.86 -3.05 28.79
CA ASN A 296 -34.33 -3.00 27.42
C ASN A 296 -32.92 -3.59 27.37
N LYS A 297 -32.70 -4.57 26.49
CA LYS A 297 -31.39 -5.19 26.22
C LYS A 297 -30.47 -4.25 25.43
N GLU A 298 -30.14 -3.09 25.98
CA GLU A 298 -29.18 -2.16 25.36
C GLU A 298 -27.76 -2.40 25.92
N LEU A 299 -26.77 -2.36 25.02
CA LEU A 299 -25.35 -2.46 25.36
C LEU A 299 -24.77 -1.06 25.48
N ILE A 300 -24.21 -0.71 26.65
CA ILE A 300 -23.74 0.64 26.95
C ILE A 300 -22.26 0.64 27.30
N ALA A 301 -21.52 1.60 26.75
CA ALA A 301 -20.15 1.95 27.13
C ALA A 301 -20.07 3.43 27.51
N SER A 302 -19.14 3.81 28.39
CA SER A 302 -18.94 5.21 28.79
C SER A 302 -17.46 5.53 28.95
N LEU A 303 -17.06 6.71 28.45
CA LEU A 303 -15.71 7.26 28.61
C LEU A 303 -15.79 8.65 29.23
N MET A 304 -14.75 9.02 29.98
CA MET A 304 -14.56 10.37 30.52
C MET A 304 -13.58 11.13 29.63
N PHE A 305 -14.01 12.28 29.13
CA PHE A 305 -13.22 13.18 28.29
C PHE A 305 -12.85 14.40 29.15
N THR A 306 -11.56 14.62 29.37
CA THR A 306 -11.03 15.72 30.19
C THR A 306 -10.17 16.63 29.32
N ASN A 307 -10.45 17.93 29.32
CA ASN A 307 -9.59 18.92 28.66
C ASN A 307 -8.35 19.17 29.54
N ASP A 308 -7.20 18.63 29.12
CA ASP A 308 -5.91 18.83 29.80
C ASP A 308 -5.08 19.95 29.16
N TYR A 309 -5.71 20.72 28.25
CA TYR A 309 -5.12 21.86 27.58
C TYR A 309 -5.36 23.15 28.38
N LYS A 310 -4.52 24.16 28.12
CA LYS A 310 -4.66 25.50 28.70
C LYS A 310 -5.84 26.31 28.15
N ASP A 311 -6.29 26.01 26.93
CA ASP A 311 -7.40 26.71 26.27
C ASP A 311 -8.65 25.82 26.18
N SER A 312 -9.81 26.43 25.92
CA SER A 312 -11.04 25.68 25.66
C SER A 312 -10.91 24.85 24.38
N ILE A 313 -11.49 23.66 24.36
CA ILE A 313 -11.46 22.75 23.21
C ILE A 313 -12.87 22.36 22.78
N ALA A 314 -13.05 22.07 21.50
CA ALA A 314 -14.27 21.45 20.97
C ALA A 314 -13.95 20.03 20.50
N PHE A 315 -14.85 19.09 20.80
CA PHE A 315 -14.74 17.71 20.35
C PHE A 315 -15.92 17.30 19.45
N LYS A 316 -15.66 16.39 18.51
CA LYS A 316 -16.67 15.77 17.65
C LYS A 316 -16.38 14.29 17.43
N ILE A 317 -17.41 13.48 17.58
CA ILE A 317 -17.33 12.02 17.46
C ILE A 317 -18.01 11.60 16.16
N LYS A 318 -17.31 10.80 15.37
CA LYS A 318 -17.84 10.17 14.15
C LYS A 318 -17.72 8.65 14.29
N THR A 319 -18.61 7.90 13.65
CA THR A 319 -18.59 6.43 13.64
C THR A 319 -18.73 5.90 12.22
N THR A 320 -18.16 4.73 11.96
CA THR A 320 -18.29 4.00 10.69
C THR A 320 -19.68 3.39 10.50
N CYS A 321 -20.55 3.36 11.54
CA CYS A 321 -21.90 2.79 11.43
C CYS A 321 -22.94 3.55 12.28
N LEU A 322 -23.49 4.64 11.75
CA LEU A 322 -24.43 5.54 12.46
C LEU A 322 -25.77 4.89 12.85
N VAL A 323 -26.18 3.81 12.17
CA VAL A 323 -27.46 3.13 12.44
C VAL A 323 -27.37 2.23 13.68
N LYS A 324 -26.19 1.63 13.92
CA LYS A 324 -25.95 0.69 15.03
C LYS A 324 -25.71 1.38 16.37
N TYR A 325 -25.08 2.56 16.36
CA TYR A 325 -24.63 3.23 17.57
C TYR A 325 -25.26 4.61 17.76
N LYS A 326 -25.66 4.91 19.00
CA LYS A 326 -26.05 6.25 19.45
C LYS A 326 -24.98 6.77 20.42
N VAL A 327 -24.42 7.95 20.15
CA VAL A 327 -23.41 8.59 21.01
C VAL A 327 -23.99 9.85 21.64
N ARG A 328 -23.83 10.01 22.95
CA ARG A 328 -24.36 11.14 23.71
C ARG A 328 -23.36 11.67 24.75
N PRO A 329 -22.92 12.95 24.64
CA PRO A 329 -23.04 13.82 23.48
C PRO A 329 -22.08 13.41 22.34
N SER A 330 -22.48 13.57 21.08
CA SER A 330 -21.60 13.32 19.92
C SER A 330 -20.70 14.51 19.58
N THR A 331 -20.99 15.69 20.12
CA THR A 331 -20.22 16.93 19.97
C THR A 331 -20.35 17.77 21.23
N GLY A 332 -19.32 18.51 21.60
CA GLY A 332 -19.36 19.43 22.73
C GLY A 332 -18.12 20.31 22.82
N THR A 333 -18.12 21.21 23.79
CA THR A 333 -16.99 22.08 24.15
C THR A 333 -16.61 21.85 25.60
N LEU A 334 -15.31 21.88 25.90
CA LEU A 334 -14.77 21.70 27.24
C LEU A 334 -13.83 22.85 27.57
N LYS A 335 -14.08 23.53 28.69
CA LYS A 335 -13.16 24.50 29.27
C LYS A 335 -11.92 23.81 29.83
N PRO A 336 -10.81 24.52 30.07
CA PRO A 336 -9.63 23.94 30.69
C PRO A 336 -9.99 23.18 31.97
N GLN A 337 -9.47 21.95 32.11
CA GLN A 337 -9.72 21.02 33.22
C GLN A 337 -11.17 20.53 33.37
N GLU A 338 -12.07 20.89 32.45
CA GLU A 338 -13.44 20.38 32.44
C GLU A 338 -13.47 18.92 31.97
N THR A 339 -14.33 18.13 32.60
CA THR A 339 -14.50 16.71 32.32
C THR A 339 -15.96 16.39 31.99
N ILE A 340 -16.20 15.67 30.90
CA ILE A 340 -17.54 15.22 30.49
C ILE A 340 -17.59 13.70 30.33
N LYS A 341 -18.75 13.12 30.67
CA LYS A 341 -19.05 11.72 30.38
C LYS A 341 -19.68 11.58 29.01
N VAL A 342 -19.05 10.81 28.12
CA VAL A 342 -19.59 10.44 26.80
C VAL A 342 -20.09 9.01 26.86
N THR A 343 -21.37 8.82 26.52
CA THR A 343 -22.05 7.52 26.54
C THR A 343 -22.26 7.00 25.12
N PHE A 344 -21.93 5.75 24.88
CA PHE A 344 -22.09 5.03 23.62
C PHE A 344 -23.10 3.91 23.84
N VAL A 345 -24.18 3.91 23.06
CA VAL A 345 -25.26 2.93 23.14
C VAL A 345 -25.32 2.15 21.84
N LEU A 346 -25.29 0.83 21.92
CA LEU A 346 -25.38 -0.08 20.80
C LEU A 346 -26.79 -0.71 20.75
N ASN A 347 -27.50 -0.49 19.63
CA ASN A 347 -28.87 -0.98 19.45
C ASN A 347 -28.87 -2.38 18.81
N GLY A 348 -29.35 -3.41 19.50
CA GLY A 348 -29.66 -4.72 18.89
C GLY A 348 -29.76 -5.86 19.91
N THR A 349 -30.67 -6.80 19.65
CA THR A 349 -31.02 -7.89 20.59
C THR A 349 -30.15 -9.14 20.47
N SER A 350 -29.35 -9.28 19.39
CA SER A 350 -28.50 -10.44 19.08
C SER A 350 -27.20 -10.05 18.37
N ILE A 351 -26.34 -9.26 19.02
CA ILE A 351 -25.07 -8.80 18.42
C ILE A 351 -23.90 -9.66 18.90
N LYS A 352 -23.11 -10.20 17.97
CA LYS A 352 -21.89 -10.98 18.26
C LYS A 352 -20.64 -10.09 18.23
N GLN A 353 -19.57 -10.51 18.90
CA GLN A 353 -18.28 -9.79 18.93
C GLN A 353 -17.72 -9.51 17.51
N THR A 354 -17.97 -10.40 16.55
CA THR A 354 -17.59 -10.25 15.13
C THR A 354 -18.25 -9.05 14.44
N ASP A 355 -19.42 -8.63 14.92
CA ASP A 355 -20.24 -7.59 14.29
C ASP A 355 -19.79 -6.18 14.69
N VAL A 356 -18.98 -6.07 15.74
CA VAL A 356 -18.55 -4.83 16.41
C VAL A 356 -17.02 -4.63 16.29
N ILE A 357 -16.23 -5.68 16.10
CA ILE A 357 -14.76 -5.61 16.04
C ILE A 357 -14.21 -4.77 14.87
N LYS A 358 -15.01 -4.63 13.80
CA LYS A 358 -14.67 -3.81 12.62
C LYS A 358 -15.10 -2.34 12.76
N ASP A 359 -15.99 -2.04 13.72
CA ASP A 359 -16.55 -0.70 13.91
C ASP A 359 -15.59 0.18 14.72
N LYS A 360 -15.39 1.42 14.28
CA LYS A 360 -14.47 2.39 14.91
C LYS A 360 -15.17 3.72 15.17
N PHE A 361 -14.78 4.38 16.26
CA PHE A 361 -15.15 5.78 16.51
C PHE A 361 -13.95 6.69 16.37
N LEU A 362 -14.13 7.82 15.71
CA LEU A 362 -13.13 8.87 15.55
C LEU A 362 -13.53 10.06 16.40
N VAL A 363 -12.71 10.43 17.37
CA VAL A 363 -12.84 11.66 18.16
C VAL A 363 -11.91 12.70 17.56
N LEU A 364 -12.46 13.83 17.16
CA LEU A 364 -11.74 14.98 16.62
C LEU A 364 -11.73 16.09 17.65
N VAL A 365 -10.56 16.70 17.91
CA VAL A 365 -10.41 17.78 18.88
C VAL A 365 -9.73 18.99 18.25
N ILE A 366 -10.28 20.18 18.49
CA ILE A 366 -9.74 21.47 18.07
C ILE A 366 -9.71 22.45 19.25
N PRO A 367 -8.71 23.34 19.34
CA PRO A 367 -8.78 24.48 20.26
C PRO A 367 -9.83 25.50 19.79
N VAL A 368 -10.49 26.16 20.73
CA VAL A 368 -11.51 27.19 20.49
C VAL A 368 -10.94 28.53 20.91
N ILE A 369 -10.83 29.46 19.97
CA ILE A 369 -10.20 30.77 20.16
C ILE A 369 -11.24 31.89 20.42
N GLU A 370 -12.52 31.68 20.04
CA GLU A 370 -13.63 32.60 20.32
C GLU A 370 -14.97 31.86 20.48
N GLU A 371 -15.92 32.38 21.26
CA GLU A 371 -17.29 31.85 21.41
C GLU A 371 -18.14 32.11 20.14
N LYS A 372 -17.88 31.34 19.07
CA LYS A 372 -18.76 31.25 17.90
C LYS A 372 -19.50 29.90 17.85
N ASN A 373 -20.54 29.83 17.04
CA ASN A 373 -21.43 28.66 16.97
C ASN A 373 -20.64 27.38 16.59
N THR A 374 -20.82 26.32 17.38
CA THR A 374 -20.08 25.04 17.24
C THR A 374 -20.20 24.39 15.86
N ALA A 375 -21.25 24.68 15.09
CA ALA A 375 -21.44 24.16 13.74
C ALA A 375 -20.51 24.78 12.69
N GLU A 376 -20.02 26.01 12.91
CA GLU A 376 -19.17 26.72 11.96
C GLU A 376 -17.70 26.27 12.04
N PHE A 377 -17.22 25.89 13.23
CA PHE A 377 -15.85 25.41 13.42
C PHE A 377 -15.51 24.16 12.60
N TRP A 378 -16.50 23.31 12.33
CA TRP A 378 -16.28 22.08 11.56
C TRP A 378 -16.26 22.30 10.04
N LYS A 379 -16.58 23.51 9.55
CA LYS A 379 -16.52 23.87 8.14
C LYS A 379 -15.18 24.50 7.72
N MET A 380 -14.36 24.94 8.69
CA MET A 380 -13.06 25.57 8.43
C MET A 380 -11.95 24.53 8.26
N GLN A 381 -10.97 24.80 7.37
CA GLN A 381 -9.71 24.06 7.34
C GLN A 381 -8.82 24.50 8.50
N TRP A 382 -8.10 23.55 9.07
CA TRP A 382 -7.39 23.66 10.33
C TRP A 382 -6.08 22.89 10.15
N GLU A 383 -5.00 23.39 10.72
CA GLU A 383 -3.66 22.79 10.55
C GLU A 383 -3.26 21.90 11.75
N SER A 384 -3.95 22.02 12.90
CA SER A 384 -3.63 21.34 14.17
C SER A 384 -4.84 20.71 14.93
N LYS A 385 -5.37 19.57 14.45
CA LYS A 385 -6.37 18.72 15.13
C LYS A 385 -5.64 17.55 15.74
N GLU A 386 -6.11 17.22 16.92
CA GLU A 386 -5.83 15.97 17.58
C GLU A 386 -6.94 14.98 17.22
N GLN A 387 -6.57 13.72 16.99
CA GLN A 387 -7.48 12.65 16.61
C GLN A 387 -7.28 11.44 17.51
N HIS A 388 -8.36 10.87 18.03
CA HIS A 388 -8.33 9.63 18.81
C HIS A 388 -9.24 8.60 18.14
N ILE A 389 -8.77 7.34 18.03
CA ILE A 389 -9.55 6.24 17.43
C ILE A 389 -9.92 5.25 18.52
N LEU A 390 -11.21 5.11 18.78
CA LEU A 390 -11.72 4.17 19.77
C LEU A 390 -12.08 2.84 19.12
N LYS A 391 -11.59 1.73 19.70
CA LYS A 391 -11.88 0.35 19.28
C LYS A 391 -13.00 -0.24 20.15
N CYS A 392 -13.85 -1.10 19.58
CA CYS A 392 -15.02 -1.63 20.29
C CYS A 392 -14.82 -3.09 20.75
N LYS A 393 -15.28 -3.42 21.97
CA LYS A 393 -15.29 -4.78 22.53
C LYS A 393 -16.58 -5.01 23.32
N ILE A 394 -17.17 -6.21 23.20
CA ILE A 394 -18.29 -6.69 24.03
C ILE A 394 -17.72 -7.63 25.08
N VAL A 395 -18.20 -7.56 26.32
CA VAL A 395 -17.86 -8.54 27.36
C VAL A 395 -18.57 -9.85 27.07
N SER A 396 -17.81 -10.93 26.84
CA SER A 396 -18.35 -12.29 26.66
C SER A 396 -18.71 -12.90 28.02
N GLU A 397 -19.96 -13.36 28.17
CA GLU A 397 -20.37 -14.27 29.24
C GLU A 397 -19.69 -15.63 29.01
N ASN A 398 -18.43 -15.79 29.45
CA ASN A 398 -17.78 -17.09 29.53
C ASN A 398 -16.64 -17.11 30.58
N GLU A 399 -16.82 -16.36 31.66
CA GLU A 399 -16.07 -16.53 32.91
C GLU A 399 -17.05 -16.49 34.10
N ALA A 400 -17.97 -17.46 34.16
CA ALA A 400 -18.60 -17.92 35.40
C ALA A 400 -19.46 -19.17 35.13
N GLY A 401 -18.92 -20.35 35.49
CA GLY A 401 -19.66 -21.51 36.02
C GLY A 401 -20.88 -22.09 35.28
N GLY A 402 -20.69 -23.26 34.66
CA GLY A 402 -21.36 -24.51 35.06
C GLY A 402 -22.86 -24.76 34.77
N ALA A 403 -23.09 -25.94 34.19
CA ALA A 403 -24.29 -26.80 34.27
C ALA A 403 -25.41 -26.65 33.21
N TRP A 404 -26.05 -27.81 32.98
CA TRP A 404 -26.82 -28.29 31.82
C TRP A 404 -28.22 -27.68 31.58
N ASP A 405 -28.71 -28.04 30.38
CA ASP A 405 -30.10 -28.15 29.89
C ASP A 405 -30.87 -26.89 29.48
N SER A 406 -31.09 -26.73 28.16
CA SER A 406 -32.35 -27.18 27.54
C SER A 406 -32.32 -26.99 26.01
N CYS A 407 -32.81 -28.00 25.31
CA CYS A 407 -32.79 -28.17 23.85
C CYS A 407 -34.08 -27.67 23.18
N ASN A 408 -34.01 -27.54 21.84
CA ASN A 408 -35.09 -27.51 20.84
C ASN A 408 -35.80 -26.18 20.56
N GLN A 409 -35.22 -25.37 19.67
CA GLN A 409 -35.96 -24.65 18.61
C GLN A 409 -35.06 -24.03 17.50
N ASP A 410 -33.75 -23.87 17.72
CA ASP A 410 -32.85 -23.17 16.77
C ASP A 410 -32.22 -24.04 15.66
N HIS A 411 -32.37 -25.36 15.69
CA HIS A 411 -31.66 -26.26 14.75
C HIS A 411 -32.31 -26.40 13.36
N GLN A 412 -33.59 -26.06 13.18
CA GLN A 412 -34.25 -26.20 11.88
C GLN A 412 -33.94 -25.03 10.93
N ASN A 413 -33.99 -23.79 11.42
CA ASN A 413 -33.75 -22.61 10.57
C ASN A 413 -32.31 -22.49 10.06
N HIS A 414 -31.31 -23.01 10.79
CA HIS A 414 -29.92 -22.97 10.35
C HIS A 414 -29.61 -24.01 9.26
N ASN A 415 -30.31 -25.14 9.27
CA ASN A 415 -30.16 -26.18 8.25
C ASN A 415 -30.78 -25.74 6.93
N ASP A 416 -31.94 -25.08 6.94
CA ASP A 416 -32.58 -24.59 5.71
C ASP A 416 -31.74 -23.51 5.00
N GLU A 417 -31.06 -22.63 5.76
CA GLU A 417 -30.15 -21.62 5.19
C GLU A 417 -28.87 -22.25 4.62
N LEU A 418 -28.41 -23.36 5.22
CA LEU A 418 -27.24 -24.11 4.75
C LEU A 418 -27.59 -24.89 3.48
N GLU A 419 -28.76 -25.52 3.41
CA GLU A 419 -29.25 -26.24 2.24
C GLU A 419 -29.42 -25.30 1.03
N GLN A 420 -29.97 -24.10 1.22
CA GLN A 420 -30.05 -23.10 0.14
C GLN A 420 -28.68 -22.66 -0.39
N LYS A 421 -27.68 -22.55 0.47
CA LYS A 421 -26.31 -22.21 0.06
C LYS A 421 -25.66 -23.35 -0.72
N VAL A 422 -25.89 -24.60 -0.31
CA VAL A 422 -25.41 -25.80 -0.99
C VAL A 422 -26.04 -25.94 -2.38
N GLU A 423 -27.36 -25.76 -2.52
CA GLU A 423 -28.02 -25.79 -3.83
C GLU A 423 -27.45 -24.73 -4.79
N LYS A 424 -27.23 -23.51 -4.29
CA LYS A 424 -26.65 -22.42 -5.08
C LYS A 424 -25.22 -22.74 -5.54
N LEU A 425 -24.42 -23.38 -4.68
CA LEU A 425 -23.08 -23.84 -5.02
C LEU A 425 -23.10 -24.94 -6.09
N ILE A 426 -23.99 -25.92 -5.97
CA ILE A 426 -24.16 -26.99 -6.96
C ILE A 426 -24.50 -26.40 -8.34
N LEU A 427 -25.38 -25.39 -8.37
CA LEU A 427 -25.79 -24.73 -9.60
C LEU A 427 -24.63 -23.95 -10.26
N VAL A 428 -23.77 -23.31 -9.47
CA VAL A 428 -22.56 -22.63 -9.96
C VAL A 428 -21.56 -23.65 -10.51
N VAL A 429 -21.32 -24.76 -9.82
CA VAL A 429 -20.43 -25.83 -10.28
C VAL A 429 -20.92 -26.43 -11.59
N ALA A 430 -22.21 -26.73 -11.71
CA ALA A 430 -22.80 -27.24 -12.95
C ALA A 430 -22.65 -26.25 -14.13
N ASN A 431 -22.79 -24.96 -13.88
CA ASN A 431 -22.56 -23.93 -14.90
C ASN A 431 -21.09 -23.82 -15.31
N LEU A 432 -20.16 -23.99 -14.35
CA LEU A 432 -18.72 -24.01 -14.64
C LEU A 432 -18.32 -25.25 -15.44
N GLU A 433 -18.84 -26.43 -15.10
CA GLU A 433 -18.61 -27.67 -15.86
C GLU A 433 -19.10 -27.52 -17.31
N LYS A 434 -20.28 -26.92 -17.50
CA LYS A 434 -20.83 -26.63 -18.82
C LYS A 434 -19.93 -25.65 -19.60
N SER A 435 -19.46 -24.59 -18.95
CA SER A 435 -18.55 -23.61 -19.59
C SER A 435 -17.21 -24.24 -19.98
N SER A 436 -16.64 -25.05 -19.09
CA SER A 436 -15.40 -25.81 -19.34
C SER A 436 -15.55 -26.77 -20.53
N SER A 437 -16.69 -27.48 -20.62
CA SER A 437 -17.00 -28.37 -21.74
C SER A 437 -17.10 -27.62 -23.08
N ILE A 438 -17.76 -26.44 -23.09
CA ILE A 438 -17.84 -25.59 -24.28
C ILE A 438 -16.45 -25.10 -24.71
N LEU A 439 -15.62 -24.64 -23.76
CA LEU A 439 -14.23 -24.27 -24.06
C LEU A 439 -13.43 -25.44 -24.65
N GLY A 440 -13.59 -26.64 -24.09
CA GLY A 440 -12.96 -27.85 -24.61
C GLY A 440 -13.34 -28.15 -26.06
N GLN A 441 -14.63 -27.99 -26.41
CA GLN A 441 -15.10 -28.14 -27.79
C GLN A 441 -14.53 -27.07 -28.73
N GLN A 442 -14.46 -25.82 -28.29
CA GLN A 442 -13.87 -24.74 -29.08
C GLN A 442 -12.37 -24.97 -29.33
N ILE A 443 -11.63 -25.43 -28.33
CA ILE A 443 -10.21 -25.78 -28.48
C ILE A 443 -10.03 -26.92 -29.49
N GLN A 444 -10.87 -27.96 -29.43
CA GLN A 444 -10.83 -29.06 -30.40
C GLN A 444 -11.11 -28.56 -31.82
N TYR A 445 -12.12 -27.70 -31.99
CA TYR A 445 -12.43 -27.09 -33.29
C TYR A 445 -11.25 -26.30 -33.85
N ILE A 446 -10.63 -25.43 -33.03
CA ILE A 446 -9.46 -24.64 -33.43
C ILE A 446 -8.31 -25.56 -33.82
N LYS A 447 -8.07 -26.64 -33.05
CA LYS A 447 -7.01 -27.62 -33.34
C LYS A 447 -7.22 -28.30 -34.70
N TYR A 448 -8.44 -28.75 -35.00
CA TYR A 448 -8.76 -29.35 -36.30
C TYR A 448 -8.67 -28.34 -37.45
N SER A 449 -9.12 -27.10 -37.24
CA SER A 449 -8.98 -26.02 -38.21
C SER A 449 -7.50 -25.76 -38.53
N LEU A 450 -6.63 -25.75 -37.51
CA LEU A 450 -5.20 -25.56 -37.68
C LEU A 450 -4.55 -26.70 -38.47
N TYR A 451 -4.90 -27.96 -38.18
CA TYR A 451 -4.43 -29.11 -38.96
C TYR A 451 -4.90 -29.05 -40.42
N PHE A 452 -6.13 -28.62 -40.66
CA PHE A 452 -6.65 -28.45 -42.01
C PHE A 452 -5.87 -27.39 -42.79
N VAL A 453 -5.61 -26.23 -42.19
CA VAL A 453 -4.79 -25.18 -42.82
C VAL A 453 -3.39 -25.70 -43.14
N LEU A 454 -2.77 -26.42 -42.21
CA LEU A 454 -1.43 -26.98 -42.40
C LEU A 454 -1.40 -28.02 -43.55
N LEU A 455 -2.43 -28.86 -43.65
CA LEU A 455 -2.62 -29.80 -44.75
C LEU A 455 -2.73 -29.07 -46.10
N VAL A 456 -3.55 -28.02 -46.18
CA VAL A 456 -3.72 -27.21 -47.40
C VAL A 456 -2.39 -26.55 -47.80
N CYS A 457 -1.62 -26.03 -46.85
CA CYS A 457 -0.29 -25.47 -47.12
C CYS A 457 0.67 -26.53 -47.66
N LEU A 458 0.69 -27.74 -47.10
CA LEU A 458 1.53 -28.85 -47.60
C LEU A 458 1.15 -29.26 -49.02
N PHE A 459 -0.16 -29.35 -49.32
CA PHE A 459 -0.64 -29.61 -50.68
C PHE A 459 -0.24 -28.51 -51.66
N ALA A 460 -0.38 -27.23 -51.27
CA ALA A 460 0.03 -26.11 -52.09
C ALA A 460 1.54 -26.15 -52.39
N ILE A 461 2.37 -26.41 -51.37
CA ILE A 461 3.83 -26.56 -51.53
C ILE A 461 4.15 -27.72 -52.49
N GLY A 462 3.53 -28.89 -52.31
CA GLY A 462 3.73 -30.04 -53.18
C GLY A 462 3.29 -29.78 -54.62
N PHE A 463 2.16 -29.09 -54.81
CA PHE A 463 1.66 -28.70 -56.12
C PHE A 463 2.60 -27.73 -56.84
N PHE A 464 3.06 -26.68 -56.14
CA PHE A 464 4.05 -25.75 -56.70
C PHE A 464 5.37 -26.46 -57.00
N TRP A 465 5.83 -27.34 -56.12
CA TRP A 465 7.05 -28.11 -56.36
C TRP A 465 6.93 -28.98 -57.61
N ALA A 466 5.81 -29.67 -57.81
CA ALA A 466 5.55 -30.47 -59.02
C ALA A 466 5.51 -29.63 -60.31
N ILE A 467 4.96 -28.42 -60.27
CA ILE A 467 4.90 -27.52 -61.44
C ILE A 467 6.29 -27.00 -61.82
N PHE A 468 7.12 -26.64 -60.83
CA PHE A 468 8.38 -25.94 -61.06
C PHE A 468 9.60 -26.85 -61.21
N TYR A 469 9.58 -28.07 -60.64
CA TYR A 469 10.75 -28.96 -60.63
C TYR A 469 10.61 -30.21 -61.53
N TYR A 470 9.44 -30.46 -62.12
CA TYR A 470 9.20 -31.58 -63.03
C TYR A 470 9.06 -31.13 -64.50
N LYS A 471 9.92 -30.21 -64.93
CA LYS A 471 10.01 -29.74 -66.32
C LYS A 471 11.39 -29.97 -66.90
#